data_AF-A0A851Y1K0-F1
#
_entry.id   AF-A0A851Y1K0-F1
#
_cell.length_a   1.000
_cell.length_b   1.000
_cell.length_c   1.000
_cell.angle_alpha   90.00
_cell.angle_beta   90.00
_cell.angle_gamma   90.00
#
_symmetry.space_group_name_H-M   'P 1'
#
loop_
_entity.id
_entity.type
_entity.pdbx_description
1 polymer ?
#
loop_
_entity_poly.entity_id
_entity_poly.type
_entity_poly.pdbx_seq_one_letter_code
_entity_poly.pdbx_strand_id
1 'polypeptide(L)'
;VTVSSGKNQLVEFISYILLGIGYVITFTSAMGLLGSVVEVKCLLVTYMSFQILVFFTHMAILLLIFVKKEEVHNQWNNRTDEVISEYGNRSLAKQKPVWNILDAMQHNMECCGRYNVTQWERNKNKENSAQIPCSCTKSSLKKWFCDVPRGSTYSM
;
A
#
# COMPACT_ATOMS: atom_id res chain seq x y z
N VAL A 1 16.39 -24.60 -2.48
CA VAL A 1 16.92 -23.50 -1.62
C VAL A 1 17.48 -22.45 -2.57
N THR A 2 16.72 -21.45 -3.04
CA THR A 2 16.71 -20.07 -2.51
C THR A 2 15.56 -19.26 -3.18
N VAL A 3 14.33 -19.32 -2.65
CA VAL A 3 13.19 -18.50 -3.15
C VAL A 3 12.59 -17.58 -2.05
N SER A 4 13.19 -17.56 -0.86
CA SER A 4 12.64 -16.88 0.32
C SER A 4 13.24 -15.50 0.64
N SER A 5 14.31 -15.05 -0.04
CA SER A 5 15.07 -13.89 0.45
C SER A 5 14.44 -12.52 0.17
N GLY A 6 13.59 -12.37 -0.86
CA GLY A 6 12.97 -11.08 -1.22
C GLY A 6 11.56 -10.83 -0.68
N LYS A 7 10.74 -11.89 -0.57
CA LYS A 7 9.36 -11.83 -0.03
C LYS A 7 9.36 -11.54 1.47
N ASN A 8 10.35 -12.08 2.17
CA ASN A 8 10.44 -11.96 3.61
C ASN A 8 10.69 -10.50 4.00
N GLN A 9 11.60 -9.77 3.36
CA GLN A 9 12.02 -8.46 3.84
C GLN A 9 10.92 -7.38 3.88
N LEU A 10 10.11 -7.21 2.82
CA LEU A 10 9.01 -6.23 2.82
C LEU A 10 7.87 -6.65 3.77
N VAL A 11 7.50 -7.94 3.72
CA VAL A 11 6.43 -8.49 4.55
C VAL A 11 6.83 -8.47 6.02
N GLU A 12 8.08 -8.77 6.34
CA GLU A 12 8.69 -8.72 7.66
C GLU A 12 8.73 -7.28 8.18
N PHE A 13 9.16 -6.31 7.36
CA PHE A 13 9.16 -4.91 7.73
C PHE A 13 7.75 -4.39 8.05
N ILE A 14 6.77 -4.66 7.17
CA ILE A 14 5.37 -4.27 7.38
C ILE A 14 4.81 -4.98 8.63
N SER A 15 5.14 -6.25 8.83
CA SER A 15 4.69 -7.04 9.98
C SER A 15 5.25 -6.49 11.29
N TYR A 16 6.53 -6.11 11.34
CA TYR A 16 7.13 -5.48 12.52
C TYR A 16 6.50 -4.12 12.83
N ILE A 17 6.19 -3.31 11.80
CA ILE A 17 5.47 -2.04 11.99
C ILE A 17 4.08 -2.29 12.58
N LEU A 18 3.31 -3.21 11.98
CA LEU A 18 1.96 -3.54 12.45
C LEU A 18 1.98 -4.09 13.88
N LEU A 19 2.94 -4.94 14.22
CA LEU A 19 3.11 -5.47 15.56
C LEU A 19 3.47 -4.36 16.56
N GLY A 20 4.38 -3.46 16.19
CA GLY A 20 4.75 -2.30 17.02
C GLY A 20 3.57 -1.38 17.28
N ILE A 21 2.83 -1.01 16.23
CA ILE A 21 1.61 -0.18 16.34
C ILE A 21 0.56 -0.88 17.20
N GLY A 22 0.28 -2.17 16.94
CA GLY A 22 -0.69 -2.95 17.70
C GLY A 22 -0.33 -3.07 19.18
N TYR A 23 0.95 -3.26 19.50
CA TYR A 23 1.45 -3.28 20.87
C TYR A 23 1.21 -1.95 21.57
N VAL A 24 1.57 -0.82 20.94
CA VAL A 24 1.36 0.52 21.51
C VAL A 24 -0.13 0.81 21.73
N ILE A 25 -1.00 0.46 20.77
CA ILE A 25 -2.45 0.64 20.90
C ILE A 25 -2.99 -0.20 22.07
N THR A 26 -2.62 -1.47 22.15
CA THR A 26 -3.09 -2.36 23.22
C THR A 26 -2.61 -1.90 24.60
N PHE A 27 -1.33 -1.54 24.69
CA PHE A 27 -0.71 -1.04 25.92
C PHE A 27 -1.37 0.25 26.40
N THR A 28 -1.55 1.23 25.50
CA THR A 28 -2.22 2.50 25.84
C THR A 28 -3.69 2.30 26.22
N SER A 29 -4.39 1.39 25.56
CA SER A 29 -5.77 1.02 25.91
C SER A 29 -5.87 0.38 27.30
N ALA A 30 -4.95 -0.54 27.62
CA ALA A 30 -4.88 -1.18 28.94
C ALA A 30 -4.60 -0.17 30.05
N MET A 31 -3.66 0.76 29.83
CA MET A 31 -3.39 1.84 30.78
C MET A 31 -4.60 2.76 30.97
N GLY A 32 -5.31 3.11 29.89
CA GLY A 32 -6.54 3.90 30.00
C GLY A 32 -7.61 3.20 30.83
N LEU A 33 -7.83 1.90 30.58
CA LEU A 33 -8.81 1.10 31.31
C LEU A 33 -8.43 0.93 32.79
N LEU A 34 -7.19 0.51 33.07
CA LEU A 34 -6.70 0.34 34.45
C LEU A 34 -6.67 1.67 35.21
N GLY A 35 -6.26 2.77 34.56
CA GLY A 35 -6.26 4.10 35.16
C GLY A 35 -7.65 4.58 35.56
N SER A 36 -8.67 4.22 34.78
CA SER A 36 -10.07 4.53 35.12
C SER A 36 -10.61 3.66 36.26
N VAL A 37 -10.25 2.38 36.32
CA VAL A 37 -10.80 1.43 37.31
C VAL A 37 -10.11 1.55 38.67
N VAL A 38 -8.79 1.77 38.71
CA VAL A 38 -8.00 1.78 39.94
C VAL A 38 -7.96 3.19 40.59
N GLU A 39 -8.66 4.19 40.00
CA GLU A 39 -8.69 5.60 40.42
C GLU A 39 -7.30 6.24 40.63
N VAL A 40 -6.26 5.70 39.99
CA VAL A 40 -4.88 6.21 40.13
C VAL A 40 -4.71 7.44 39.23
N LYS A 41 -4.98 8.62 39.80
CA LYS A 41 -4.85 9.92 39.10
C LYS A 41 -3.50 10.10 38.40
N CYS A 42 -2.41 9.63 39.00
CA CYS A 42 -1.07 9.73 38.42
C CYS A 42 -0.97 8.98 37.07
N LEU A 43 -1.51 7.75 37.01
CA LEU A 43 -1.47 6.92 35.80
C LEU A 43 -2.34 7.51 34.67
N LEU A 44 -3.50 8.06 35.02
CA LEU A 44 -4.37 8.74 34.08
C LEU A 44 -3.73 10.02 33.51
N VAL A 45 -3.07 10.82 34.35
CA VAL A 45 -2.36 12.03 33.91
C VAL A 45 -1.22 11.67 32.96
N THR A 46 -0.39 10.67 33.29
CA THR A 46 0.70 10.22 32.40
C THR A 46 0.17 9.72 31.05
N TYR A 47 -0.92 8.94 31.05
CA TYR A 47 -1.57 8.49 29.82
C TYR A 47 -2.03 9.68 28.96
N MET A 48 -2.74 10.64 29.54
CA MET A 48 -3.22 11.83 28.84
C MET A 48 -2.07 12.66 28.27
N SER A 49 -1.01 12.88 29.06
CA SER A 49 0.18 13.61 28.60
C SER A 49 0.85 12.90 27.42
N PHE A 50 1.00 11.57 27.46
CA PHE A 50 1.57 10.80 26.35
C PHE A 50 0.72 10.91 25.08
N GLN A 51 -0.60 10.80 25.19
CA GLN A 51 -1.51 10.94 24.05
C GLN A 51 -1.47 12.35 23.45
N ILE A 52 -1.37 13.38 24.27
CA ILE A 52 -1.22 14.77 23.80
C ILE A 52 0.06 14.93 22.98
N LEU A 53 1.18 14.34 23.42
CA LEU A 53 2.44 14.38 22.65
C LEU A 53 2.30 13.68 21.31
N VAL A 54 1.71 12.48 21.28
CA VAL A 54 1.45 11.73 20.04
C VAL A 54 0.53 12.53 19.09
N PHE A 55 -0.49 13.18 19.62
CA PHE A 55 -1.39 14.03 18.84
C PHE A 55 -0.63 15.20 18.16
N PHE A 56 0.22 15.91 18.91
CA PHE A 56 1.04 16.97 18.32
C PHE A 56 2.02 16.46 17.27
N THR A 57 2.62 15.28 17.47
CA THR A 57 3.46 14.64 16.45
C THR A 57 2.66 14.33 15.18
N HIS A 58 1.46 13.75 15.30
CA HIS A 58 0.59 13.52 14.14
C HIS A 58 0.20 14.82 13.43
N MET A 59 -0.15 15.87 14.17
CA MET A 59 -0.45 17.18 13.59
C MET A 59 0.76 17.76 12.83
N ALA A 60 1.97 17.63 13.38
CA ALA A 60 3.18 18.07 12.70
C ALA A 60 3.43 17.29 11.39
N ILE A 61 3.27 15.96 11.41
CA ILE A 61 3.40 15.13 10.20
C ILE A 61 2.38 15.54 9.13
N LEU A 62 1.11 15.71 9.52
CA LEU A 62 0.05 16.12 8.59
C LEU A 62 0.31 17.49 7.99
N LEU A 63 0.75 18.47 8.81
CA LEU A 63 1.12 19.80 8.32
C LEU A 63 2.30 19.74 7.34
N LEU A 64 3.31 18.92 7.63
CA LEU A 64 4.45 18.73 6.72
C LEU A 64 4.01 18.14 5.37
N ILE A 65 3.14 17.12 5.39
CA ILE A 65 2.57 16.52 4.18
C ILE A 65 1.75 17.56 3.40
N PHE A 66 0.94 18.36 4.10
CA PHE A 66 0.10 19.38 3.47
C PHE A 66 0.92 20.48 2.79
N VAL A 67 1.95 21.00 3.48
CA VAL A 67 2.87 22.01 2.92
C VAL A 67 3.63 21.46 1.73
N LYS A 68 4.04 20.18 1.78
CA LYS A 68 4.79 19.51 0.71
C LYS A 68 3.90 18.65 -0.20
N LYS A 69 2.62 19.01 -0.36
CA LYS A 69 1.65 18.18 -1.09
C LYS A 69 2.09 17.85 -2.52
N GLU A 70 2.72 18.80 -3.21
CA GLU A 70 3.16 18.63 -4.61
C GLU A 70 4.33 17.66 -4.71
N GLU A 71 5.31 17.79 -3.82
CA GLU A 71 6.45 16.86 -3.74
C GLU A 71 5.98 15.44 -3.42
N VAL A 72 5.10 15.30 -2.42
CA VAL A 72 4.51 14.00 -2.06
C VAL A 72 3.73 13.41 -3.24
N HIS A 73 2.95 14.23 -3.94
CA HIS A 73 2.20 13.80 -5.12
C HIS A 73 3.12 13.35 -6.26
N ASN A 74 4.19 14.10 -6.54
CA ASN A 74 5.15 13.76 -7.57
C ASN A 74 5.93 12.48 -7.24
N GLN A 75 6.37 12.31 -5.99
CA GLN A 75 7.01 11.08 -5.54
C GLN A 75 6.07 9.88 -5.67
N TRP A 76 4.80 10.03 -5.26
CA TRP A 76 3.79 8.98 -5.41
C TRP A 76 3.56 8.60 -6.88
N ASN A 77 3.46 9.60 -7.76
CA ASN A 77 3.29 9.40 -9.19
C ASN A 77 4.47 8.67 -9.80
N ASN A 78 5.70 9.14 -9.52
CA ASN A 78 6.93 8.52 -10.00
C ASN A 78 7.03 7.06 -9.55
N ARG A 79 6.75 6.77 -8.28
CA ARG A 79 6.80 5.40 -7.78
C ARG A 79 5.74 4.52 -8.43
N THR A 80 4.54 5.06 -8.65
CA THR A 80 3.49 4.31 -9.35
C THR A 80 3.88 4.03 -10.81
N ASP A 81 4.48 4.99 -11.50
CA ASP A 81 4.97 4.79 -12.88
C ASP A 81 6.09 3.74 -12.93
N GLU A 82 6.99 3.74 -11.96
CA GLU A 82 8.03 2.71 -11.81
C GLU A 82 7.42 1.32 -11.62
N VAL A 83 6.48 1.16 -10.67
CA VAL A 83 5.77 -0.11 -10.42
C VAL A 83 5.07 -0.60 -11.68
N ILE A 84 4.39 0.27 -12.43
CA ILE A 84 3.73 -0.08 -13.70
C ILE A 84 4.75 -0.47 -14.76
N SER A 85 5.88 0.23 -14.86
CA SER A 85 6.91 -0.04 -15.87
C SER A 85 7.62 -1.38 -15.66
N GLU A 86 7.75 -1.80 -14.40
CA GLU A 86 8.40 -3.04 -13.99
C GLU A 86 7.44 -4.22 -13.88
N TYR A 87 6.13 -3.96 -13.88
CA TYR A 87 5.09 -4.98 -13.71
C TYR A 87 5.22 -6.14 -14.70
N GLY A 88 5.12 -7.36 -14.19
CA GLY A 88 5.26 -8.59 -14.98
C GLY A 88 6.71 -8.98 -15.31
N ASN A 89 7.70 -8.18 -14.91
CA ASN A 89 9.11 -8.48 -15.17
C ASN A 89 9.57 -9.72 -14.37
N ARG A 90 10.03 -10.75 -15.10
CA ARG A 90 10.48 -12.02 -14.51
C ARG A 90 11.78 -11.88 -13.70
N SER A 91 12.64 -10.93 -14.02
CA SER A 91 13.90 -10.71 -13.28
C SER A 91 13.67 -10.03 -11.93
N LEU A 92 12.59 -9.26 -11.78
CA LEU A 92 12.24 -8.50 -10.57
C LEU A 92 11.31 -9.30 -9.65
N ALA A 93 11.69 -10.53 -9.32
CA ALA A 93 10.88 -11.41 -8.47
C ALA A 93 10.57 -10.82 -7.08
N LYS A 94 11.37 -9.86 -6.59
CA LYS A 94 11.15 -9.14 -5.33
C LYS A 94 9.92 -8.22 -5.37
N GLN A 95 9.49 -7.77 -6.55
CA GLN A 95 8.38 -6.82 -6.70
C GLN A 95 7.01 -7.49 -6.85
N LYS A 96 6.97 -8.82 -7.01
CA LYS A 96 5.73 -9.60 -7.11
C LYS A 96 4.68 -9.29 -6.02
N PRO A 97 5.03 -9.10 -4.73
CA PRO A 97 4.05 -8.74 -3.71
C PRO A 97 3.40 -7.38 -3.96
N VAL A 98 4.16 -6.40 -4.42
CA VAL A 98 3.65 -5.06 -4.76
C VAL A 98 2.68 -5.15 -5.94
N TRP A 99 3.01 -5.94 -6.95
CA TRP A 99 2.12 -6.19 -8.08
C TRP A 99 0.85 -6.94 -7.69
N ASN A 100 0.92 -7.92 -6.81
CA ASN A 100 -0.27 -8.61 -6.30
C ASN A 100 -1.20 -7.65 -5.54
N ILE A 101 -0.65 -6.70 -4.78
CA ILE A 101 -1.43 -5.66 -4.10
C ILE A 101 -2.09 -4.74 -5.13
N LEU A 102 -1.34 -4.33 -6.16
CA LEU A 102 -1.88 -3.55 -7.27
C LEU A 102 -3.00 -4.30 -7.99
N ASP A 103 -2.85 -5.59 -8.25
CA ASP A 103 -3.87 -6.43 -8.88
C ASP A 103 -5.13 -6.51 -8.02
N ALA A 104 -4.98 -6.73 -6.71
CA ALA A 104 -6.10 -6.75 -5.77
C ALA A 104 -6.80 -5.38 -5.68
N MET A 105 -6.02 -4.29 -5.68
CA MET A 105 -6.53 -2.93 -5.66
C MET A 105 -7.35 -2.63 -6.92
N GLN A 106 -6.81 -2.98 -8.09
CA GLN A 106 -7.47 -2.80 -9.37
C GLN A 106 -8.75 -3.62 -9.50
N HIS A 107 -8.71 -4.87 -9.04
CA HIS A 107 -9.88 -5.74 -9.07
C HIS A 107 -10.97 -5.28 -8.09
N ASN A 108 -10.60 -4.96 -6.84
CA ASN A 108 -11.56 -4.62 -5.78
C ASN A 108 -12.16 -3.21 -5.93
N MET A 109 -11.40 -2.27 -6.52
CA MET A 109 -11.88 -0.91 -6.76
C MET A 109 -12.34 -0.70 -8.20
N GLU A 110 -12.43 -1.77 -8.99
CA GLU A 110 -12.82 -1.74 -10.41
C GLU A 110 -12.09 -0.63 -11.18
N CYS A 111 -10.77 -0.53 -11.00
CA CYS A 111 -9.96 0.52 -11.62
C CYS A 111 -8.79 -0.07 -12.41
N CYS A 112 -8.31 0.66 -13.41
CA CYS A 112 -7.18 0.23 -14.23
C CYS A 112 -6.18 1.35 -14.52
N GLY A 113 -4.99 1.23 -13.92
CA GLY A 113 -3.98 2.28 -13.91
C GLY A 113 -4.25 3.32 -12.83
N ARG A 114 -3.47 4.42 -12.84
CA ARG A 114 -3.64 5.54 -11.91
C ARG A 114 -4.81 6.44 -12.32
N TYR A 115 -4.92 6.69 -13.62
CA TYR A 115 -5.93 7.57 -14.21
C TYR A 115 -6.66 6.90 -15.38
N ASN A 116 -5.95 6.08 -16.16
CA ASN A 116 -6.52 5.44 -17.34
C ASN A 116 -5.73 4.19 -17.74
N VAL A 117 -6.38 3.29 -18.46
CA VAL A 117 -5.80 2.05 -18.98
C VAL A 117 -4.63 2.31 -19.96
N THR A 118 -4.63 3.45 -20.65
CA THR A 118 -3.54 3.84 -21.58
C THR A 118 -2.17 3.94 -20.91
N GLN A 119 -2.10 4.14 -19.59
CA GLN A 119 -0.83 4.16 -18.86
C GLN A 119 -0.06 2.84 -18.96
N TRP A 120 -0.78 1.74 -19.17
CA TRP A 120 -0.15 0.44 -19.32
C TRP A 120 0.66 0.35 -20.62
N GLU A 121 0.38 1.14 -21.66
CA GLU A 121 1.14 1.13 -22.92
C GLU A 121 2.65 1.38 -22.73
N ARG A 122 3.03 2.04 -21.64
CA ARG A 122 4.44 2.33 -21.30
C ARG A 122 5.21 1.14 -20.75
N ASN A 123 4.53 0.07 -20.35
CA ASN A 123 5.17 -1.13 -19.81
C ASN A 123 5.75 -1.98 -20.96
N LYS A 124 7.07 -2.18 -20.94
CA LYS A 124 7.84 -2.91 -21.95
C LYS A 124 7.85 -4.44 -21.76
N ASN A 125 7.33 -4.95 -20.65
CA ASN A 125 7.28 -6.37 -20.33
C ASN A 125 6.08 -7.10 -20.94
N LYS A 126 5.22 -6.37 -21.67
CA LYS A 126 4.11 -6.93 -22.44
C LYS A 126 4.62 -7.57 -23.72
N GLU A 127 3.92 -8.60 -24.19
CA GLU A 127 4.20 -9.20 -25.49
C GLU A 127 3.58 -8.37 -26.63
N ASN A 128 2.40 -7.79 -26.39
CA ASN A 128 1.68 -6.96 -27.35
C ASN A 128 1.24 -5.62 -26.74
N SER A 129 1.13 -4.57 -27.56
CA SER A 129 0.67 -3.25 -27.12
C SER A 129 -0.78 -3.24 -26.59
N ALA A 130 -1.61 -4.17 -27.07
CA ALA A 130 -3.00 -4.34 -26.65
C ALA A 130 -3.19 -5.09 -25.32
N GLN A 131 -2.12 -5.63 -24.72
CA GLN A 131 -2.23 -6.34 -23.45
C GLN A 131 -2.41 -5.37 -22.28
N ILE A 132 -3.24 -5.74 -21.32
CA ILE A 132 -3.40 -5.02 -20.05
C ILE A 132 -3.30 -6.02 -18.88
N PRO A 133 -3.12 -5.57 -17.63
CA PRO A 133 -3.18 -6.47 -16.49
C PRO A 133 -4.48 -7.26 -16.45
N CYS A 134 -4.40 -8.55 -16.17
CA CYS A 134 -5.61 -9.38 -16.05
C CYS A 134 -6.53 -8.92 -14.91
N SER A 135 -5.97 -8.27 -13.88
CA SER A 135 -6.70 -7.62 -12.78
C SER A 135 -7.69 -6.54 -13.25
N CYS A 136 -7.45 -5.92 -14.40
CA CYS A 136 -8.34 -4.93 -15.02
C CYS A 136 -9.48 -5.56 -15.84
N THR A 137 -9.58 -6.89 -15.85
CA THR A 137 -10.59 -7.63 -16.62
C THR A 137 -11.39 -8.54 -15.70
N LYS A 138 -12.58 -8.97 -16.13
CA LYS A 138 -13.37 -9.99 -15.41
C LYS A 138 -12.83 -11.42 -15.59
N SER A 139 -11.62 -11.57 -16.10
CA SER A 139 -11.05 -12.88 -16.42
C SER A 139 -10.50 -13.58 -15.18
N SER A 140 -10.78 -14.87 -15.02
CA SER A 140 -10.20 -15.71 -13.96
C SER A 140 -8.81 -16.26 -14.31
N LEU A 141 -8.16 -15.71 -15.34
CA LEU A 141 -6.84 -16.15 -15.79
C LEU A 141 -5.75 -15.79 -14.78
N LYS A 142 -4.95 -16.79 -14.39
CA LYS A 142 -3.80 -16.62 -13.49
C LYS A 142 -2.53 -16.17 -14.23
N LYS A 143 -2.67 -15.16 -15.09
CA LYS A 143 -1.59 -14.53 -15.85
C LYS A 143 -1.44 -13.07 -15.41
N TRP A 144 -0.24 -12.50 -15.59
CA TRP A 144 -0.01 -11.07 -15.34
C TRP A 144 -0.72 -10.20 -16.37
N PHE A 145 -0.66 -10.59 -17.65
CA PHE A 145 -1.26 -9.85 -18.76
C PHE A 145 -2.32 -10.69 -19.49
N CYS A 146 -3.37 -10.02 -19.93
CA CYS A 146 -4.48 -10.57 -20.69
C CYS A 146 -4.66 -9.80 -22.01
N ASP A 147 -4.97 -10.52 -23.09
CA ASP A 147 -5.31 -9.92 -24.38
C ASP A 147 -6.76 -9.44 -24.36
N VAL A 148 -6.98 -8.18 -24.76
CA VAL A 148 -8.30 -7.55 -24.74
C VAL A 148 -8.65 -7.03 -26.15
N PRO A 149 -9.77 -7.46 -26.76
CA PRO A 149 -10.23 -6.91 -28.04
C PRO A 149 -10.50 -5.39 -27.96
N ARG A 150 -10.17 -4.64 -29.02
CA ARG A 150 -10.57 -3.22 -29.16
C ARG A 150 -12.10 -3.12 -29.10
N GLY A 151 -12.64 -2.50 -28.05
CA GLY A 151 -14.09 -2.36 -27.81
C GLY A 151 -14.62 -3.10 -26.57
N SER A 152 -13.75 -3.74 -25.80
CA SER A 152 -14.14 -4.44 -24.56
C SER A 152 -14.47 -3.48 -23.42
N THR A 153 -15.46 -3.84 -22.61
CA THR A 153 -15.78 -3.17 -21.35
C THR A 153 -14.65 -3.45 -20.35
N TYR A 154 -13.81 -2.46 -20.08
CA TYR A 154 -12.96 -2.47 -18.89
C TYR A 154 -13.87 -2.52 -17.66
N SER A 155 -13.51 -3.27 -16.62
CA SER A 155 -14.15 -3.06 -15.32
C SER A 155 -13.68 -1.68 -14.82
N MET A 156 -14.53 -0.68 -15.04
CA MET A 156 -14.48 0.68 -14.50
C MET A 156 -15.67 0.88 -13.58
#